data_AF-B7QDH9-F1
#
_entry.id   AF-B7QDH9-F1
#
_cell.length_a   1.000
_cell.length_b   1.000
_cell.length_c   1.000
_cell.angle_alpha   90.00
_cell.angle_beta   90.00
_cell.angle_gamma   90.00
#
_symmetry.space_group_name_H-M   'P 1'
#
loop_
_entity.id
_entity.type
_entity.pdbx_description
1 polymer ?
#
loop_
_entity_poly.entity_id
_entity_poly.type
_entity_poly.pdbx_seq_one_letter_code
_entity_poly.pdbx_strand_id
1 'polypeptide(L)'
;MMADAYFAYYADMNTSSPELWSNVNAAIINGGTIRAPLQQGDITLGAILTTAPFGQTIIDVTLNGSALRQMFEHSVANFSYKNKKGEFLQVSGMRVVYNLSLPSSCRVVSLKILCTRCKVPKYEDVEDTKNYTIVTTDFVARGGDGFAKAEIYGQSGPVDFEVLVWYIKTMSPIKTPIEGRIIIEGNVTEPSINSKKLSPQKLF
;
A
#
# COMPACT_ATOMS: atom_id res chain seq x y z
N MET A 1 7.54 -1.82 1.31
CA MET A 1 7.91 -2.29 2.66
C MET A 1 6.76 -2.22 3.67
N MET A 2 6.25 -1.06 4.11
CA MET A 2 5.18 -1.05 5.14
C MET A 2 3.91 -1.79 4.70
N ALA A 3 3.44 -1.56 3.47
CA ALA A 3 2.33 -2.34 2.93
C ALA A 3 2.66 -3.85 2.82
N ASP A 4 3.93 -4.20 2.56
CA ASP A 4 4.35 -5.61 2.56
C ASP A 4 4.33 -6.22 3.96
N ALA A 5 4.71 -5.46 4.97
CA ALA A 5 4.66 -5.91 6.37
C ALA A 5 3.22 -6.25 6.76
N TYR A 6 2.27 -5.39 6.42
CA TYR A 6 0.85 -5.61 6.74
C TYR A 6 0.27 -6.77 5.93
N PHE A 7 0.63 -6.84 4.65
CA PHE A 7 0.19 -7.93 3.79
C PHE A 7 0.73 -9.27 4.26
N ALA A 8 2.03 -9.40 4.50
CA ALA A 8 2.65 -10.62 4.98
C ALA A 8 2.06 -11.07 6.31
N TYR A 9 1.86 -10.15 7.26
CA TYR A 9 1.31 -10.47 8.57
C TYR A 9 -0.07 -11.18 8.49
N TYR A 10 -0.96 -10.72 7.61
CA TYR A 10 -2.29 -11.32 7.44
C TYR A 10 -2.30 -12.47 6.42
N ALA A 11 -1.48 -12.40 5.37
CA ALA A 11 -1.43 -13.43 4.33
C ALA A 11 -0.88 -14.76 4.86
N ASP A 12 0.01 -14.70 5.85
CA ASP A 12 0.61 -15.88 6.50
C ASP A 12 -0.27 -16.45 7.62
N MET A 13 -1.44 -15.87 7.90
CA MET A 13 -2.38 -16.42 8.88
C MET A 13 -3.11 -17.66 8.35
N ASN A 14 -3.59 -18.49 9.27
CA ASN A 14 -4.47 -19.62 8.94
C ASN A 14 -5.69 -19.14 8.15
N THR A 15 -5.93 -19.82 7.02
CA THR A 15 -7.04 -19.48 6.14
C THR A 15 -8.35 -20.03 6.67
N SER A 16 -9.44 -19.32 6.35
CA SER A 16 -10.80 -19.69 6.75
C SER A 16 -11.36 -20.89 5.97
N SER A 17 -10.72 -21.25 4.85
CA SER A 17 -11.09 -22.36 3.98
C SER A 17 -9.85 -22.92 3.27
N PRO A 18 -9.76 -24.24 3.04
CA PRO A 18 -8.64 -24.88 2.34
C PRO A 18 -8.51 -24.46 0.86
N GLU A 19 -9.54 -23.83 0.29
CA GLU A 19 -9.49 -23.29 -1.08
C GLU A 19 -8.73 -21.96 -1.18
N LEU A 20 -8.50 -21.30 -0.04
CA LEU A 20 -7.81 -20.03 0.06
C LEU A 20 -6.35 -20.28 0.40
N TRP A 21 -5.44 -19.64 -0.34
CA TRP A 21 -4.04 -19.54 0.09
C TRP A 21 -3.81 -18.37 1.07
N SER A 22 -4.72 -17.39 1.10
CA SER A 22 -4.76 -16.27 2.03
C SER A 22 -6.20 -15.78 2.21
N ASN A 23 -6.55 -15.28 3.40
CA ASN A 23 -7.83 -14.62 3.65
C ASN A 23 -7.88 -13.18 3.08
N VAL A 24 -6.72 -12.59 2.80
CA VAL A 24 -6.59 -11.21 2.31
C VAL A 24 -5.97 -11.19 0.92
N ASN A 25 -6.47 -10.29 0.07
CA ASN A 25 -6.00 -10.09 -1.29
C ASN A 25 -4.79 -9.15 -1.37
N ALA A 26 -4.74 -8.16 -0.49
CA ALA A 26 -3.77 -7.07 -0.56
C ALA A 26 -3.63 -6.32 0.76
N ALA A 27 -2.67 -5.39 0.81
CA ALA A 27 -2.63 -4.35 1.83
C ALA A 27 -2.41 -2.97 1.20
N ILE A 28 -2.99 -1.95 1.82
CA ILE A 28 -2.86 -0.56 1.43
C ILE A 28 -2.56 0.31 2.64
N ILE A 29 -1.82 1.39 2.43
CA ILE A 29 -1.56 2.41 3.45
C ILE A 29 -1.60 3.78 2.78
N ASN A 30 -2.17 4.78 3.45
CA ASN A 30 -2.08 6.17 2.99
C ASN A 30 -0.67 6.72 3.26
N GLY A 31 -0.14 7.49 2.31
CA GLY A 31 1.23 8.03 2.37
C GLY A 31 1.48 8.94 3.56
N GLY A 32 0.42 9.58 4.09
CA GLY A 32 0.48 10.41 5.30
C GLY A 32 0.95 9.68 6.56
N THR A 33 0.85 8.35 6.58
CA THR A 33 1.35 7.49 7.66
C THR A 33 2.89 7.43 7.70
N ILE A 34 3.56 7.63 6.56
CA ILE A 34 5.02 7.55 6.45
C ILE A 34 5.62 8.94 6.67
N ARG A 35 6.31 9.13 7.79
CA ARG A 35 6.76 10.46 8.26
C ARG A 35 8.23 10.76 8.03
N ALA A 36 9.05 9.72 7.89
CA ALA A 36 10.48 9.86 7.63
C ALA A 36 10.98 8.68 6.78
N PRO A 37 12.03 8.87 5.97
CA PRO A 37 12.73 7.76 5.34
C PRO A 37 13.54 6.99 6.40
N LEU A 38 13.64 5.67 6.21
CA LEU A 38 14.62 4.86 6.93
C LEU A 38 15.97 4.95 6.21
N GLN A 39 17.02 5.31 6.94
CA GLN A 39 18.36 5.40 6.41
C GLN A 39 18.94 4.02 6.13
N GLN A 40 19.84 3.93 5.15
CA GLN A 40 20.58 2.70 4.89
C GLN A 40 21.48 2.37 6.09
N GLY A 41 21.52 1.09 6.47
CA GLY A 41 22.32 0.58 7.58
C GLY A 41 21.45 -0.09 8.63
N ASP A 42 21.92 -0.09 9.88
CA ASP A 42 21.21 -0.70 10.99
C ASP A 42 19.92 0.04 11.30
N ILE A 43 18.81 -0.69 11.28
CA ILE A 43 17.49 -0.14 11.57
C ILE A 43 17.20 -0.26 13.06
N THR A 44 17.11 0.87 13.74
CA THR A 44 16.77 0.93 15.18
C THR A 44 15.27 1.10 15.40
N LEU A 45 14.78 0.72 16.58
CA LEU A 45 13.39 0.98 16.97
C LEU A 45 13.05 2.48 16.93
N GLY A 46 13.98 3.35 17.33
CA GLY A 46 13.79 4.80 17.25
C GLY A 46 13.57 5.29 15.82
N ALA A 47 14.29 4.72 14.83
CA ALA A 47 14.09 5.04 13.42
C ALA A 47 12.71 4.57 12.91
N ILE A 48 12.25 3.40 13.36
CA ILE A 48 10.92 2.88 13.03
C ILE A 48 9.82 3.79 13.61
N LEU A 49 9.92 4.15 14.90
CA LEU A 49 8.95 5.03 15.56
C LEU A 49 8.96 6.44 14.96
N THR A 50 10.09 6.91 14.45
CA THR A 50 10.17 8.17 13.70
C THR A 50 9.47 8.08 12.34
N THR A 51 9.52 6.89 11.71
CA THR A 51 8.93 6.64 10.39
C THR A 51 7.42 6.47 10.45
N ALA A 52 6.90 5.75 11.45
CA ALA A 52 5.48 5.46 11.65
C ALA A 52 5.09 5.74 13.12
N PRO A 53 4.87 7.01 13.49
CA PRO A 53 4.77 7.42 14.91
C PRO A 53 3.36 7.28 15.51
N PHE A 54 2.37 6.84 14.73
CA PHE A 54 0.96 7.01 15.13
C PHE A 54 0.40 5.88 15.98
N GLY A 55 1.02 4.70 15.97
CA GLY A 55 0.51 3.55 16.72
C GLY A 55 -0.89 3.14 16.26
N GLN A 56 -1.15 3.21 14.95
CA GLN A 56 -2.43 2.79 14.38
C GLN A 56 -2.56 1.28 14.45
N THR A 57 -3.78 0.77 14.52
CA THR A 57 -4.01 -0.68 14.44
C THR A 57 -4.20 -1.09 12.99
N ILE A 58 -3.65 -2.25 12.61
CA ILE A 58 -3.88 -2.81 11.28
C ILE A 58 -5.11 -3.72 11.29
N ILE A 59 -5.96 -3.58 10.29
CA ILE A 59 -7.27 -4.21 10.23
C ILE A 59 -7.57 -4.67 8.81
N ASP A 60 -8.20 -5.85 8.67
CA ASP A 60 -8.75 -6.29 7.40
C ASP A 60 -10.14 -5.67 7.17
N VAL A 61 -10.38 -5.20 5.95
CA VAL A 61 -11.66 -4.62 5.52
C VAL A 61 -12.10 -5.30 4.23
N THR A 62 -13.40 -5.59 4.13
CA THR A 62 -13.98 -6.18 2.91
C THR A 62 -14.73 -5.10 2.14
N LEU A 63 -14.31 -4.88 0.89
CA LEU A 63 -14.85 -3.89 0.00
C LEU A 63 -15.33 -4.57 -1.28
N ASN A 64 -16.47 -4.12 -1.79
CA ASN A 64 -16.86 -4.41 -3.16
C ASN A 64 -15.87 -3.71 -4.13
N GLY A 65 -15.63 -4.29 -5.31
CA GLY A 65 -14.66 -3.80 -6.29
C GLY A 65 -14.91 -2.36 -6.74
N SER A 66 -16.17 -1.92 -6.84
CA SER A 66 -16.51 -0.54 -7.15
C SER A 66 -16.07 0.43 -6.05
N ALA A 67 -16.26 0.05 -4.77
CA ALA A 67 -15.81 0.83 -3.62
C ALA A 67 -14.28 0.87 -3.54
N LEU A 68 -13.62 -0.26 -3.83
CA LEU A 68 -12.16 -0.31 -3.93
C LEU A 68 -11.65 0.62 -5.03
N ARG A 69 -12.26 0.61 -6.23
CA ARG A 69 -11.90 1.53 -7.31
C ARG A 69 -12.08 2.99 -6.92
N GLN A 70 -13.21 3.34 -6.29
CA GLN A 70 -13.45 4.69 -5.78
C GLN A 70 -12.41 5.12 -4.73
N MET A 71 -11.95 4.20 -3.89
CA MET A 71 -10.87 4.46 -2.95
C MET A 71 -9.56 4.86 -3.66
N PHE A 72 -9.22 4.18 -4.76
CA PHE A 72 -8.06 4.52 -5.58
C PHE A 72 -8.26 5.83 -6.37
N GLU A 73 -9.47 6.14 -6.82
CA GLU A 73 -9.78 7.44 -7.41
C GLU A 73 -9.59 8.59 -6.40
N HIS A 74 -10.07 8.40 -5.17
CA HIS A 74 -9.88 9.37 -4.07
C HIS A 74 -8.41 9.57 -3.75
N SER A 75 -7.63 8.49 -3.73
CA SER A 75 -6.18 8.52 -3.49
C SER A 75 -5.42 9.47 -4.41
N VAL A 76 -5.94 9.78 -5.61
CA VAL A 76 -5.30 10.68 -6.58
C VAL A 76 -6.15 11.90 -6.92
N ALA A 77 -7.28 12.13 -6.23
CA ALA A 77 -8.19 13.24 -6.52
C ALA A 77 -7.47 14.61 -6.45
N ASN A 78 -6.64 14.81 -5.41
CA ASN A 78 -5.85 16.02 -5.21
C ASN A 78 -4.35 15.81 -5.42
N PHE A 79 -3.94 14.82 -6.21
CA PHE A 79 -2.53 14.47 -6.35
C PHE A 79 -1.70 15.67 -6.84
N SER A 80 -0.60 15.96 -6.13
CA SER A 80 0.36 17.00 -6.49
C SER A 80 1.76 16.63 -6.01
N TYR A 81 2.75 16.78 -6.90
CA TYR A 81 4.16 16.61 -6.52
C TYR A 81 4.67 17.71 -5.58
N LYS A 82 4.04 18.90 -5.62
CA LYS A 82 4.42 20.05 -4.79
C LYS A 82 3.68 20.02 -3.45
N ASN A 83 2.35 19.85 -3.50
CA ASN A 83 1.48 19.84 -2.34
C ASN A 83 1.09 18.41 -2.00
N LYS A 84 2.04 17.67 -1.41
CA LYS A 84 1.84 16.27 -1.04
C LYS A 84 0.83 16.17 0.09
N LYS A 85 -0.37 15.69 -0.22
CA LYS A 85 -1.36 15.32 0.79
C LYS A 85 -1.24 13.85 1.19
N GLY A 86 -1.89 13.48 2.29
CA GLY A 86 -1.76 12.18 2.94
C GLY A 86 -2.45 11.02 2.22
N GLU A 87 -3.47 11.30 1.39
CA GLU A 87 -4.37 10.29 0.83
C GLU A 87 -3.73 9.36 -0.22
N PHE A 88 -2.52 9.62 -0.69
CA PHE A 88 -1.91 8.80 -1.74
C PHE A 88 -1.57 7.38 -1.23
N LEU A 89 -2.19 6.35 -1.79
CA LEU A 89 -2.06 4.97 -1.32
C LEU A 89 -0.77 4.30 -1.81
N GLN A 90 -0.01 3.74 -0.88
CA GLN A 90 1.02 2.72 -1.15
C GLN A 90 0.39 1.33 -1.02
N VAL A 91 0.86 0.36 -1.80
CA VAL A 91 0.19 -0.94 -1.94
C VAL A 91 1.13 -2.14 -1.88
N SER A 92 0.59 -3.27 -1.43
CA SER A 92 1.14 -4.62 -1.59
C SER A 92 0.02 -5.57 -2.03
N GLY A 93 0.33 -6.58 -2.85
CA GLY A 93 -0.69 -7.43 -3.47
C GLY A 93 -1.59 -6.74 -4.51
N MET A 94 -1.26 -5.50 -4.91
CA MET A 94 -1.99 -4.75 -5.95
C MET A 94 -1.07 -4.15 -7.01
N ARG A 95 -1.63 -3.89 -8.18
CA ARG A 95 -1.04 -3.06 -9.24
C ARG A 95 -2.07 -2.05 -9.72
N VAL A 96 -1.71 -0.78 -9.75
CA VAL A 96 -2.57 0.28 -10.26
C VAL A 96 -1.81 1.11 -11.30
N VAL A 97 -2.53 1.47 -12.35
CA VAL A 97 -2.10 2.46 -13.34
C VAL A 97 -3.06 3.63 -13.26
N TYR A 98 -2.51 4.83 -13.10
CA TYR A 98 -3.24 6.08 -13.12
C TYR A 98 -2.91 6.88 -14.37
N ASN A 99 -3.89 7.59 -14.92
CA ASN A 99 -3.65 8.66 -15.89
C ASN A 99 -4.18 9.98 -15.33
N LEU A 100 -3.27 10.84 -14.88
CA LEU A 100 -3.60 12.10 -14.20
C LEU A 100 -4.05 13.21 -15.15
N SER A 101 -3.94 12.99 -16.46
CA SER A 101 -4.49 13.91 -17.48
C SER A 101 -6.02 13.79 -17.59
N LEU A 102 -6.59 12.70 -17.05
CA LEU A 102 -8.03 12.48 -17.05
C LEU A 102 -8.72 13.29 -15.93
N PRO A 103 -10.03 13.60 -16.11
CA PRO A 103 -10.83 14.23 -15.07
C PRO A 103 -10.75 13.46 -13.75
N SER A 104 -10.92 14.17 -12.63
CA SER A 104 -11.04 13.53 -11.31
C SER A 104 -12.13 12.45 -11.34
N SER A 105 -11.91 11.35 -10.62
CA SER A 105 -12.78 10.18 -10.60
C SER A 105 -12.79 9.35 -11.90
N CYS A 106 -11.89 9.64 -12.84
CA CYS A 106 -11.65 8.83 -14.04
C CYS A 106 -10.15 8.56 -14.24
N ARG A 107 -9.35 8.63 -13.18
CA ARG A 107 -7.88 8.55 -13.27
C ARG A 107 -7.36 7.13 -13.15
N VAL A 108 -8.10 6.19 -12.60
CA VAL A 108 -7.70 4.77 -12.47
C VAL A 108 -7.96 4.05 -13.80
N VAL A 109 -6.90 3.85 -14.60
CA VAL A 109 -7.02 3.18 -15.92
C VAL A 109 -6.90 1.66 -15.83
N SER A 110 -6.16 1.16 -14.84
CA SER A 110 -6.08 -0.28 -14.55
C SER A 110 -5.92 -0.49 -13.05
N LEU A 111 -6.66 -1.45 -12.51
CA LEU A 111 -6.56 -1.86 -11.11
C LEU A 111 -6.59 -3.38 -11.06
N LYS A 112 -5.48 -3.96 -10.60
CA LYS A 112 -5.31 -5.40 -10.45
C LYS A 112 -4.97 -5.76 -9.02
N ILE A 113 -5.42 -6.92 -8.60
CA ILE A 113 -5.27 -7.43 -7.24
C ILE A 113 -4.96 -8.93 -7.27
N LEU A 114 -4.24 -9.44 -6.27
CA LEU A 114 -4.01 -10.88 -6.17
C LEU A 114 -5.31 -11.64 -5.91
N CYS A 115 -5.52 -12.73 -6.66
CA CYS A 115 -6.54 -13.72 -6.34
C CYS A 115 -6.21 -14.41 -5.01
N THR A 116 -7.23 -14.77 -4.24
CA THR A 116 -7.09 -15.59 -3.01
C THR A 116 -7.57 -17.03 -3.23
N ARG A 117 -8.58 -17.23 -4.08
CA ARG A 117 -9.11 -18.54 -4.50
C ARG A 117 -8.38 -19.07 -5.72
N CYS A 118 -7.07 -19.27 -5.59
CA CYS A 118 -6.22 -19.77 -6.66
C CYS A 118 -5.05 -20.56 -6.08
N LYS A 119 -4.60 -21.63 -6.75
CA LYS A 119 -3.49 -22.46 -6.25
C LYS A 119 -2.15 -21.74 -6.27
N VAL A 120 -1.97 -20.85 -7.24
CA VAL A 120 -0.77 -20.01 -7.40
C VAL A 120 -1.24 -18.56 -7.45
N PRO A 121 -0.75 -17.69 -6.56
CA PRO A 121 -1.13 -16.28 -6.54
C PRO A 121 -0.84 -15.61 -7.88
N LYS A 122 -1.84 -14.94 -8.45
CA LYS A 122 -1.71 -14.16 -9.69
C LYS A 122 -2.57 -12.91 -9.59
N TYR A 123 -2.16 -11.87 -10.33
CA TYR A 123 -2.93 -10.64 -10.45
C TYR A 123 -4.10 -10.84 -11.41
N GLU A 124 -5.30 -10.44 -10.98
CA GLU A 124 -6.52 -10.39 -11.76
C GLU A 124 -7.09 -8.97 -11.74
N ASP A 125 -7.85 -8.60 -12.76
CA ASP A 125 -8.51 -7.29 -12.80
C ASP A 125 -9.58 -7.19 -11.70
N VAL A 126 -9.67 -6.01 -11.07
CA VAL A 126 -10.72 -5.73 -10.08
C VAL A 126 -12.07 -5.61 -10.80
N GLU A 127 -12.99 -6.49 -10.44
CA GLU A 127 -14.36 -6.52 -10.93
C GLU A 127 -15.29 -5.83 -9.94
N ASP A 128 -16.08 -4.89 -10.44
CA ASP A 128 -16.91 -4.03 -9.62
C ASP A 128 -17.98 -4.77 -8.82
N THR A 129 -18.36 -6.00 -9.18
CA THR A 129 -19.37 -6.79 -8.45
C THR A 129 -18.78 -7.76 -7.43
N LYS A 130 -17.46 -7.96 -7.43
CA LYS A 130 -16.78 -8.90 -6.52
C LYS A 130 -16.36 -8.22 -5.23
N ASN A 131 -16.27 -8.99 -4.16
CA ASN A 131 -15.73 -8.54 -2.87
C ASN A 131 -14.25 -8.90 -2.75
N TYR A 132 -13.49 -7.97 -2.19
CA TYR A 132 -12.05 -8.08 -1.95
C TYR A 132 -11.78 -7.72 -0.50
N THR A 133 -10.96 -8.54 0.17
CA THR A 133 -10.55 -8.28 1.54
C THR A 133 -9.12 -7.74 1.52
N ILE A 134 -8.92 -6.55 2.05
CA ILE A 134 -7.63 -5.86 2.07
C ILE A 134 -7.25 -5.48 3.50
N VAL A 135 -5.96 -5.40 3.78
CA VAL A 135 -5.45 -4.88 5.06
C VAL A 135 -5.19 -3.39 4.93
N THR A 136 -5.63 -2.61 5.90
CA THR A 136 -5.33 -1.18 6.01
C THR A 136 -5.21 -0.78 7.48
N THR A 137 -5.08 0.52 7.77
CA THR A 137 -5.09 1.02 9.15
C THR A 137 -6.52 1.39 9.58
N ASP A 138 -6.78 1.33 10.88
CA ASP A 138 -8.05 1.74 11.46
C ASP A 138 -8.40 3.21 11.17
N PHE A 139 -7.38 4.08 11.05
CA PHE A 139 -7.55 5.45 10.57
C PHE A 139 -8.21 5.52 9.20
N VAL A 140 -7.68 4.78 8.21
CA VAL A 140 -8.25 4.74 6.86
C VAL A 140 -9.63 4.08 6.87
N ALA A 141 -9.78 2.95 7.57
CA ALA A 141 -11.05 2.23 7.67
C ALA A 141 -12.17 3.10 8.28
N ARG A 142 -11.84 4.01 9.19
CA ARG A 142 -12.78 4.94 9.84
C ARG A 142 -12.98 6.27 9.08
N GLY A 143 -12.41 6.39 7.88
CA GLY A 143 -12.59 7.54 6.98
C GLY A 143 -11.58 8.67 7.16
N GLY A 144 -10.42 8.37 7.74
CA GLY A 144 -9.26 9.26 7.73
C GLY A 144 -8.88 9.68 6.31
N ASP A 145 -8.25 10.84 6.15
CA ASP A 145 -7.89 11.44 4.84
C ASP A 145 -9.07 11.56 3.83
N GLY A 146 -10.32 11.49 4.32
CA GLY A 146 -11.52 11.61 3.49
C GLY A 146 -11.93 10.32 2.78
N PHE A 147 -11.32 9.18 3.10
CA PHE A 147 -11.78 7.89 2.58
C PHE A 147 -13.19 7.56 3.05
N ALA A 148 -13.94 6.78 2.25
CA ALA A 148 -15.21 6.25 2.69
C ALA A 148 -15.00 5.30 3.88
N LYS A 149 -15.89 5.35 4.87
CA LYS A 149 -15.84 4.44 6.01
C LYS A 149 -16.13 3.02 5.56
N ALA A 150 -15.31 2.08 5.99
CA ALA A 150 -15.55 0.66 5.76
C ALA A 150 -16.77 0.20 6.57
N GLU A 151 -17.71 -0.48 5.91
CA GLU A 151 -18.89 -1.05 6.56
C GLU A 151 -18.59 -2.45 7.13
N ILE A 152 -17.70 -3.19 6.47
CA ILE A 152 -17.31 -4.56 6.83
C ILE A 152 -15.82 -4.57 7.14
N TYR A 153 -15.48 -4.81 8.40
CA TYR A 153 -14.11 -4.91 8.88
C TYR A 153 -13.98 -5.98 9.96
N GLY A 154 -12.78 -6.55 10.06
CA GLY A 154 -12.44 -7.56 11.05
C GLY A 154 -12.25 -6.98 12.46
N GLN A 155 -11.70 -7.79 13.36
CA GLN A 155 -11.31 -7.27 14.67
C GLN A 155 -10.07 -6.38 14.54
N SER A 156 -9.89 -5.42 15.45
CA SER A 156 -8.65 -4.65 15.50
C SER A 156 -7.45 -5.58 15.69
N GLY A 157 -6.52 -5.55 14.74
CA GLY A 157 -5.29 -6.31 14.79
C GLY A 157 -4.20 -5.61 15.61
N PRO A 158 -2.94 -6.04 15.48
CA PRO A 158 -1.81 -5.47 16.20
C PRO A 158 -1.52 -4.03 15.78
N VAL A 159 -0.61 -3.40 16.52
CA VAL A 159 -0.15 -2.05 16.23
C VAL A 159 0.82 -2.05 15.04
N ASP A 160 0.70 -1.06 14.18
CA ASP A 160 1.43 -0.89 12.93
C ASP A 160 2.96 -1.02 13.06
N PHE A 161 3.55 -0.38 14.06
CA PHE A 161 4.99 -0.40 14.26
C PHE A 161 5.48 -1.77 14.74
N GLU A 162 4.68 -2.53 15.49
CA GLU A 162 5.04 -3.88 15.94
C GLU A 162 5.13 -4.83 14.75
N VAL A 163 4.17 -4.72 13.83
CA VAL A 163 4.14 -5.49 12.58
C VAL A 163 5.33 -5.11 11.69
N LEU A 164 5.67 -3.82 11.63
CA LEU A 164 6.84 -3.35 10.90
C LEU A 164 8.15 -3.88 11.51
N VAL A 165 8.29 -3.86 12.84
CA VAL A 165 9.45 -4.45 13.55
C VAL A 165 9.56 -5.94 13.26
N TRP A 166 8.44 -6.68 13.35
CA TRP A 166 8.39 -8.11 13.02
C TRP A 166 8.88 -8.35 11.59
N TYR A 167 8.31 -7.63 10.61
CA TYR A 167 8.68 -7.79 9.20
C TYR A 167 10.16 -7.48 8.95
N ILE A 168 10.68 -6.40 9.54
CA ILE A 168 12.09 -6.02 9.39
C ILE A 168 13.00 -7.12 9.93
N LYS A 169 12.69 -7.70 11.09
CA LYS A 169 13.48 -8.80 11.68
C LYS A 169 13.45 -10.03 10.80
N THR A 170 12.29 -10.40 10.27
CA THR A 170 12.09 -11.60 9.45
C THR A 170 12.76 -11.48 8.08
N MET A 171 12.73 -10.29 7.47
CA MET A 171 13.19 -10.07 6.09
C MET A 171 14.60 -9.48 5.98
N SER A 172 15.32 -9.35 7.10
CA SER A 172 16.66 -8.78 7.09
C SER A 172 17.67 -9.71 6.40
N PRO A 173 18.55 -9.19 5.52
CA PRO A 173 18.67 -7.79 5.11
C PRO A 173 17.58 -7.36 4.10
N ILE A 174 16.97 -6.21 4.34
CA ILE A 174 15.88 -5.70 3.48
C ILE A 174 16.45 -5.08 2.20
N LYS A 175 15.98 -5.57 1.06
CA LYS A 175 16.35 -5.10 -0.27
C LYS A 175 15.11 -4.92 -1.15
N THR A 176 14.19 -4.04 -0.73
CA THR A 176 12.94 -3.81 -1.47
C THR A 176 13.14 -2.82 -2.61
N PRO A 177 12.97 -3.23 -3.88
CA PRO A 177 13.03 -2.32 -5.02
C PRO A 177 11.69 -1.60 -5.25
N ILE A 178 11.68 -0.63 -6.16
CA ILE A 178 10.45 -0.12 -6.76
C ILE A 178 10.04 -1.09 -7.86
N GLU A 179 8.94 -1.82 -7.66
CA GLU A 179 8.52 -2.96 -8.49
C GLU A 179 7.45 -2.59 -9.55
N GLY A 180 7.15 -1.30 -9.73
CA GLY A 180 6.10 -0.87 -10.67
C GLY A 180 4.68 -1.22 -10.22
N ARG A 181 4.44 -1.31 -8.90
CA ARG A 181 3.09 -1.54 -8.34
C ARG A 181 2.13 -0.36 -8.58
N ILE A 182 2.69 0.84 -8.70
CA ILE A 182 1.95 2.06 -9.00
C ILE A 182 2.63 2.69 -10.20
N ILE A 183 1.89 2.86 -11.29
CA ILE A 183 2.33 3.56 -12.50
C ILE A 183 1.48 4.81 -12.64
N ILE A 184 2.13 5.95 -12.90
CA ILE A 184 1.45 7.23 -13.11
C ILE A 184 1.80 7.69 -14.52
N GLU A 185 0.76 7.86 -15.33
CA GLU A 185 0.80 8.37 -16.69
C GLU A 185 0.20 9.78 -16.74
N GLY A 186 0.50 10.49 -17.83
CA GLY A 186 0.02 11.85 -18.06
C GLY A 186 1.01 12.92 -17.60
N ASN A 187 1.05 14.05 -18.32
CA ASN A 187 1.95 15.16 -18.04
C ASN A 187 1.51 15.96 -16.81
N VAL A 188 1.73 15.40 -15.63
CA VAL A 188 1.84 16.18 -14.40
C VAL A 188 3.32 16.41 -14.21
N THR A 189 3.78 17.66 -14.36
CA THR A 189 5.19 18.03 -14.28
C THR A 189 5.84 17.35 -13.07
N GLU A 190 6.63 16.31 -13.32
CA GLU A 190 7.55 15.77 -12.33
C GLU A 190 8.46 16.93 -11.90
N PRO A 191 8.72 17.14 -10.61
CA PRO A 191 9.92 17.85 -10.22
C PRO A 191 11.06 17.02 -10.78
N SER A 192 11.79 17.58 -11.76
CA SER A 192 12.97 16.98 -12.35
C SER A 192 13.82 16.36 -11.24
N ILE A 193 13.87 15.03 -11.19
CA ILE A 193 14.86 14.34 -10.38
C ILE A 193 16.18 14.76 -10.98
N ASN A 194 16.93 15.62 -10.27
CA ASN A 194 18.30 15.92 -10.62
C ASN A 194 19.07 14.61 -10.52
N SER A 195 19.14 13.89 -11.63
CA SER A 195 20.10 12.81 -11.85
C SER A 195 21.47 13.48 -11.87
N LYS A 196 22.00 13.76 -10.68
CA LYS A 196 23.45 13.86 -10.53
C LYS A 196 23.97 12.53 -11.04
N LYS A 197 24.53 12.58 -12.26
CA LYS A 197 25.33 11.51 -12.87
C LYS A 197 26.15 10.87 -11.76
N LEU A 198 25.83 9.64 -11.41
CA LEU A 198 26.75 8.81 -10.65
C LEU A 198 27.94 8.59 -11.60
N SER A 199 28.95 9.44 -11.51
CA SER A 199 30.23 9.20 -12.15
C SER A 199 30.78 7.89 -11.58
N PRO A 200 31.28 6.95 -12.41
CA PRO A 200 31.88 5.73 -11.89
C PRO A 200 33.14 6.10 -11.12
N GLN A 201 33.05 6.12 -9.79
CA GLN A 201 34.24 6.15 -8.94
C GLN A 201 34.84 4.75 -8.94
N LYS A 202 36.09 4.68 -9.38
CA LYS A 202 36.91 3.48 -9.46
C LYS A 202 36.94 2.78 -8.09
N LEU A 203 36.72 1.47 -8.11
CA LEU A 203 37.04 0.59 -7.00
C LEU A 203 38.57 0.55 -6.82
N PHE A 204 39.03 1.02 -5.66
CA PHE A 204 40.10 0.35 -4.94
C PHE A 204 39.46 -0.30 -3.71
#